data_AF-A0A924SLC2-F1
#
_entry.id   AF-A0A924SLC2-F1
#
_cell.length_a   1.000
_cell.length_b   1.000
_cell.length_c   1.000
_cell.angle_alpha   90.00
_cell.angle_beta   90.00
_cell.angle_gamma   90.00
#
_symmetry.space_group_name_H-M   'P 1'
#
loop_
_entity.id
_entity.type
_entity.pdbx_description
1 polymer ?
#
loop_
_entity_poly.entity_id
_entity_poly.type
_entity_poly.pdbx_seq_one_letter_code
_entity_poly.pdbx_strand_id
1 'polypeptide(L)' 'TRVRTEPVGTLEQVLLGPAVSDDGTTNLFGGLRRAMAMTGYSSIKEFQKVEVMVAPAMRTEGKDLQRAQSAGTWT' A
#
# COMPACT_ATOMS: atom_id res chain seq x y z
N THR A 1 18.47 2.93 -12.58
CA THR A 1 18.10 4.36 -12.57
C THR A 1 17.09 4.60 -11.46
N ARG A 2 17.32 5.59 -10.57
CA ARG A 2 16.38 5.93 -9.49
C ARG A 2 15.24 6.76 -10.07
N VAL A 3 13.99 6.39 -9.77
CA VAL A 3 12.81 7.18 -10.13
C VAL A 3 12.77 8.44 -9.27
N ARG A 4 12.49 9.60 -9.87
CA ARG A 4 12.23 10.84 -9.12
C ARG A 4 10.81 10.80 -8.59
N THR A 5 10.63 11.11 -7.31
CA THR A 5 9.34 11.12 -6.64
C THR A 5 9.15 12.48 -5.98
N GLU A 6 7.95 13.03 -6.09
CA GLU A 6 7.59 14.27 -5.40
C GLU A 6 7.40 14.01 -3.89
N PRO A 7 7.79 14.96 -3.02
CA PRO A 7 7.53 14.85 -1.59
C PRO A 7 6.03 14.87 -1.29
N VAL A 8 5.54 13.86 -0.57
CA VAL A 8 4.13 13.73 -0.20
C VAL A 8 3.78 14.45 1.12
N GLY A 9 4.77 14.99 1.84
CA GLY A 9 4.58 15.69 3.11
C GLY A 9 5.86 15.79 3.93
N THR A 10 5.74 16.27 5.18
CA THR A 10 6.86 16.25 6.13
C THR A 10 7.18 14.81 6.54
N LEU A 11 8.40 14.55 7.01
CA LEU A 11 8.78 13.22 7.50
C LEU A 11 7.86 12.75 8.64
N GLU A 12 7.48 13.66 9.54
CA GLU A 12 6.54 13.37 10.61
C GLU A 12 5.18 12.91 10.06
N GLN A 13 4.64 13.62 9.07
CA GLN A 13 3.36 13.25 8.44
C GLN A 13 3.44 11.90 7.71
N VAL A 14 4.56 11.63 7.02
CA VAL A 14 4.78 10.35 6.35
C VAL A 14 4.82 9.21 7.36
N LEU A 15 5.51 9.37 8.49
CA LEU A 15 5.68 8.30 9.47
C LEU A 15 4.47 8.14 10.41
N LEU A 16 3.91 9.26 10.89
CA LEU A 16 2.95 9.32 12.01
C LEU A 16 1.55 9.78 11.61
N GLY A 17 1.40 10.41 10.45
CA GLY A 17 0.14 10.95 9.97
C GLY A 17 -0.12 12.41 10.38
N PRO A 18 -1.34 12.94 10.19
CA PRO A 18 -2.55 12.21 9.78
C PRO A 18 -2.47 11.65 8.35
N ALA A 19 -3.20 10.56 8.09
CA ALA A 19 -3.39 10.06 6.73
C ALA A 19 -4.45 10.92 6.06
N VAL A 20 -4.03 11.75 5.09
CA VAL A 20 -4.95 12.64 4.34
C VAL A 20 -5.66 11.88 3.22
N SER A 21 -5.04 10.79 2.75
CA SER A 21 -5.54 9.89 1.72
C SER A 21 -5.35 8.44 2.16
N ASP A 22 -6.15 7.54 1.60
CA ASP A 22 -6.17 6.10 1.91
C ASP A 22 -5.18 5.28 1.04
N ASP A 23 -4.40 5.96 0.21
CA ASP A 23 -3.40 5.37 -0.70
C ASP A 23 -2.12 4.86 0.01
N GLY A 24 -2.02 5.05 1.33
CA GLY A 24 -0.88 4.61 2.13
C GLY A 24 0.39 5.45 1.99
N THR A 25 0.32 6.63 1.38
CA THR A 25 1.47 7.54 1.22
C THR A 25 1.91 8.22 2.52
N THR A 26 1.02 8.29 3.51
CA THR A 26 1.23 8.92 4.82
C THR A 26 0.76 8.01 5.95
N ASN A 27 1.21 8.29 7.18
CA ASN A 27 0.92 7.47 8.38
C ASN A 27 1.37 6.00 8.27
N LEU A 28 2.63 5.79 7.88
CA LEU A 28 3.21 4.45 7.74
C LEU A 28 3.11 3.61 9.02
N PHE A 29 3.34 4.21 10.20
CA PHE A 29 3.21 3.46 11.46
C PHE A 29 1.77 3.16 11.86
N GLY A 30 0.81 4.02 11.52
CA GLY A 30 -0.61 3.70 11.69
C GLY A 30 -1.05 2.55 10.76
N GLY A 31 -0.57 2.54 9.51
CA GLY A 31 -0.73 1.43 8.58
C GLY A 31 -0.15 0.12 9.12
N LEU A 32 1.10 0.15 9.61
CA LEU A 32 1.76 -1.02 10.19
C LEU A 32 1.01 -1.55 11.42
N ARG A 33 0.56 -0.67 12.35
CA ARG A 33 -0.23 -1.09 13.52
C ARG A 33 -1.54 -1.76 13.12
N ARG A 34 -2.22 -1.25 12.09
CA ARG A 34 -3.44 -1.88 11.56
C ARG A 34 -3.15 -3.26 10.99
N ALA A 35 -2.10 -3.40 10.19
CA ALA A 35 -1.69 -4.70 9.65
C ALA A 35 -1.37 -5.70 10.77
N MET A 36 -0.58 -5.29 11.77
CA MET A 36 -0.26 -6.10 12.94
C MET A 36 -1.53 -6.54 13.70
N ALA A 37 -2.47 -5.62 13.93
CA ALA A 37 -3.74 -5.91 14.59
C ALA A 37 -4.61 -6.90 13.81
N MET A 38 -4.69 -6.77 12.48
CA MET A 38 -5.45 -7.69 11.63
C MET A 38 -4.90 -9.12 11.66
N THR A 39 -3.57 -9.24 11.79
CA THR A 39 -2.88 -10.54 11.83
C THR A 39 -2.68 -11.10 13.25
N GLY A 40 -3.09 -10.36 14.28
CA GLY A 40 -3.01 -10.80 15.68
C GLY A 40 -1.64 -10.65 16.35
N TYR A 41 -0.74 -9.82 15.82
CA TYR A 41 0.59 -9.60 16.39
C TYR A 41 0.68 -8.27 17.14
N SER A 42 1.34 -8.26 18.29
CA SER A 42 1.51 -7.06 19.12
C SER A 42 2.94 -6.50 19.10
N SER A 43 3.91 -7.28 18.59
CA SER A 43 5.29 -6.86 18.42
C SER A 43 5.78 -7.03 16.98
N ILE A 44 6.70 -6.17 16.54
CA ILE A 44 7.33 -6.26 15.22
C ILE A 44 8.05 -7.60 15.04
N LYS A 45 8.64 -8.15 16.12
CA LYS A 45 9.37 -9.42 16.07
C LYS A 45 8.45 -10.61 15.82
N GLU A 46 7.23 -10.59 16.35
CA GLU A 46 6.25 -11.62 16.04
C GLU A 46 5.63 -11.39 14.66
N PHE A 47 5.37 -10.13 14.29
CA PHE A 47 4.86 -9.78 12.96
C PHE A 47 5.79 -10.22 11.83
N GLN A 48 7.10 -10.26 12.06
CA GLN A 48 8.07 -10.82 11.10
C GLN A 48 7.83 -12.30 10.75
N LYS A 49 7.04 -13.03 11.54
CA LYS A 49 6.69 -14.43 11.31
C LYS A 49 5.33 -14.61 10.63
N VAL A 50 4.66 -13.51 10.25
CA VAL A 50 3.36 -13.57 9.59
C VAL A 50 3.45 -14.39 8.30
N GLU A 51 2.42 -15.20 8.05
CA GLU A 51 2.31 -15.92 6.79
C GLU A 51 2.06 -14.94 5.64
N VAL A 52 2.89 -15.02 4.60
CA VAL A 52 2.79 -14.16 3.40
C VAL A 52 2.41 -15.01 2.22
N MET A 53 1.26 -14.71 1.60
CA MET A 53 0.87 -15.30 0.32
C MET A 53 1.34 -14.38 -0.82
N VAL A 54 2.12 -14.94 -1.76
CA VAL A 54 2.45 -14.26 -3.02
C VAL A 54 1.36 -14.61 -4.02
N ALA A 55 0.61 -13.62 -4.50
CA ALA A 55 -0.34 -13.80 -5.60
C ALA A 55 0.29 -13.28 -6.90
N PRO A 56 0.80 -14.16 -7.80
CA PRO A 56 1.42 -13.74 -9.04
C PRO A 56 0.43 -13.04 -9.98
N ALA A 57 -0.82 -13.50 -9.97
CA ALA A 57 -1.89 -13.02 -10.85
C ALA A 57 -2.27 -11.55 -10.59
N MET A 58 -2.26 -11.08 -9.33
CA MET A 58 -2.62 -9.69 -9.00
C MET A 58 -1.73 -8.64 -9.70
N ARG A 59 -0.47 -8.98 -10.03
CA ARG A 59 0.42 -8.08 -10.79
C ARG A 59 -0.08 -7.79 -12.21
N THR A 60 -0.82 -8.74 -12.79
CA THR A 60 -1.36 -8.70 -14.15
C THR A 60 -2.83 -8.37 -14.17
N GLU A 61 -3.62 -8.85 -13.21
CA GLU A 61 -5.07 -8.64 -13.13
C GLU A 61 -5.44 -7.15 -13.16
N GLY A 62 -4.73 -6.29 -12.42
CA GLY A 62 -4.98 -4.84 -12.47
C GLY A 62 -4.70 -4.22 -13.85
N LYS A 63 -3.68 -4.71 -14.58
CA LYS A 63 -3.35 -4.25 -15.94
C LYS A 63 -4.30 -4.82 -16.99
N ASP A 64 -4.72 -6.07 -16.83
CA ASP A 64 -5.64 -6.72 -17.76
C ASP A 64 -7.07 -6.17 -17.58
N LEU A 65 -7.47 -5.84 -16.35
CA LEU A 65 -8.69 -5.09 -16.06
C LEU A 65 -8.61 -3.65 -16.58
N GLN A 66 -7.49 -2.95 -16.40
CA GLN A 66 -7.29 -1.61 -17.00
C GLN A 66 -7.32 -1.64 -18.54
N ARG A 67 -6.75 -2.67 -19.17
CA ARG A 67 -6.79 -2.87 -20.63
C ARG A 67 -8.20 -3.21 -21.12
N ALA A 68 -8.94 -4.04 -20.39
CA ALA A 68 -10.32 -4.39 -20.69
C ALA A 68 -11.25 -3.17 -20.55
N GLN A 69 -11.00 -2.29 -19.58
CA GLN A 69 -11.77 -1.06 -19.35
C GLN A 69 -11.40 0.08 -20.31
N SER A 70 -10.21 0.05 -20.92
CA SER A 70 -9.78 1.06 -21.91
C SER A 70 -10.44 0.92 -23.29
N ALA A 71 -11.35 -0.04 -23.47
CA ALA A 71 -12.02 -0.34 -24.74
C ALA A 71 -13.51 0.08 -24.80
N GLY A 72 -13.89 1.16 -24.12
CA GLY A 72 -15.16 1.86 -24.28
C GLY A 72 -15.16 3.13 -23.43
N THR A 73 -15.49 4.34 -23.87
CA THR A 73 -16.43 4.77 -24.91
C THR A 73 -16.01 6.20 -25.28
N TRP A 74 -15.69 6.47 -26.54
CA TRP A 74 -15.72 7.83 -27.08
C TRP A 74 -16.98 7.92 -27.94
N THR A 75 -18.01 8.54 -27.38
CA THR A 75 -19.04 9.26 -28.14
C THR A 75 -18.97 10.70 -27.71
#